data_AF-A0A372ZKU7-F1
#
_entry.id   AF-A0A372ZKU7-F1
#
_cell.length_a   1.000
_cell.length_b   1.000
_cell.length_c   1.000
_cell.angle_alpha   90.00
_cell.angle_beta   90.00
_cell.angle_gamma   90.00
#
_symmetry.space_group_name_H-M   'P 1'
#
loop_
_entity.id
_entity.type
_entity.pdbx_description
1 polymer ?
#
loop_
_entity_poly.entity_id
_entity_poly.type
_entity_poly.pdbx_seq_one_letter_code
_entity_poly.pdbx_strand_id
1 'polypeptide(L)'
;MRLILEGVSEDLARELFALLGRHGAAPVLQDAQWTVTRAAQLLRDLPATAVQIIRLAAEGEGWVASGHLRGPDGSESLRGRSGAITKAVNRGAAKKRWPVGMPQPVEAQYDPENPSYQRTTGYVMNEDLVPVFKAALARIDRETAELATATVTAEGGA
;
A
#
# COMPACT_ATOMS: atom_id res chain seq x y z
N MET A 1 -1.34 29.26 -8.23
CA MET A 1 -0.32 28.90 -9.25
C MET A 1 0.06 27.44 -9.04
N ARG A 2 0.01 26.59 -10.07
CA ARG A 2 0.43 25.18 -10.02
C ARG A 2 1.75 25.07 -10.79
N LEU A 3 2.80 24.54 -10.14
CA LEU A 3 4.12 24.34 -10.74
C LEU A 3 4.47 22.86 -10.67
N ILE A 4 4.91 22.28 -11.78
CA ILE A 4 5.45 20.92 -11.86
C ILE A 4 6.86 21.05 -12.42
N LEU A 5 7.83 20.42 -11.76
CA LEU A 5 9.23 20.40 -12.18
C LEU A 5 9.59 18.97 -12.57
N GLU A 6 9.90 18.74 -13.84
CA GLU A 6 10.25 17.43 -14.39
C GLU A 6 11.75 17.39 -14.73
N GLY A 7 12.36 16.20 -14.64
CA GLY A 7 13.78 16.01 -14.98
C GLY A 7 14.78 16.71 -14.04
N VAL A 8 14.35 17.07 -12.82
CA VAL A 8 15.20 17.74 -11.82
C VAL A 8 16.25 16.75 -11.29
N SER A 9 17.52 17.16 -11.29
CA SER A 9 18.58 16.37 -10.66
C SER A 9 18.38 16.27 -9.15
N GLU A 10 18.90 15.21 -8.54
CA GLU A 10 18.72 14.99 -7.11
C GLU A 10 19.30 16.12 -6.25
N ASP A 11 20.45 16.66 -6.66
CA ASP A 11 21.12 17.78 -5.98
C ASP A 11 20.27 19.05 -6.03
N LEU A 12 19.73 19.38 -7.22
CA LEU A 12 18.88 20.55 -7.39
C LEU A 12 17.58 20.40 -6.60
N ALA A 13 16.98 19.22 -6.58
CA ALA A 13 15.80 18.94 -5.75
C ALA A 13 16.11 19.16 -4.25
N ARG A 14 17.27 18.70 -3.79
CA ARG A 14 17.73 18.85 -2.40
C ARG A 14 17.91 20.33 -2.03
N GLU A 15 18.55 21.11 -2.88
CA GLU A 15 18.71 22.55 -2.71
C GLU A 15 17.37 23.29 -2.70
N LEU A 16 16.44 22.92 -3.60
CA LEU A 16 15.11 23.50 -3.66
C LEU A 16 14.32 23.24 -2.37
N PHE A 17 14.33 21.99 -1.86
CA PHE A 17 13.67 21.67 -0.60
C PHE A 17 14.27 22.42 0.59
N ALA A 18 15.60 22.56 0.62
CA ALA A 18 16.28 23.34 1.66
C ALA A 18 15.93 24.84 1.58
N LEU A 19 15.75 25.39 0.38
CA LEU A 19 15.30 26.77 0.17
C LEU A 19 13.85 26.96 0.64
N LEU A 20 12.95 26.06 0.24
CA LEU A 20 11.53 26.11 0.63
C LEU A 20 11.36 25.96 2.16
N GLY A 21 12.14 25.09 2.78
CA GLY A 21 12.18 24.93 4.24
C GLY A 21 12.67 26.19 4.97
N ARG A 22 13.64 26.92 4.40
CA ARG A 22 14.20 28.15 4.99
C ARG A 22 13.22 29.32 4.98
N HIS A 23 12.41 29.45 3.93
CA HIS A 23 11.50 30.58 3.80
C HIS A 23 10.15 30.35 4.49
N GLY A 24 9.85 29.14 4.98
CA GLY A 24 8.52 28.80 5.54
C GLY A 24 7.36 29.10 4.58
N ALA A 25 7.67 29.38 3.31
CA ALA A 25 6.81 30.14 2.40
C ALA A 25 5.83 29.26 1.64
N ALA A 26 6.01 27.95 1.65
CA ALA A 26 5.05 27.03 1.05
C ALA A 26 5.13 25.66 1.71
N PRO A 27 3.99 25.03 2.05
CA PRO A 27 3.97 23.60 2.27
C PRO A 27 4.41 22.93 0.96
N VAL A 28 5.50 22.17 1.02
CA VAL A 28 5.88 21.27 -0.06
C VAL A 28 4.82 20.17 -0.12
N LEU A 29 3.88 20.32 -1.04
CA LEU A 29 2.88 19.30 -1.33
C LEU A 29 3.57 18.22 -2.17
N GLN A 30 3.99 17.15 -1.52
CA GLN A 30 4.34 15.92 -2.22
C GLN A 30 3.07 15.32 -2.80
N ASP A 31 3.13 14.89 -4.06
CA ASP A 31 2.00 14.23 -4.70
C ASP A 31 1.63 12.97 -3.91
N ALA A 32 0.34 12.84 -3.64
CA ALA A 32 -0.25 11.77 -2.84
C ALA A 32 -0.39 10.50 -3.68
N GLN A 33 0.75 10.01 -4.20
CA GLN A 33 0.83 8.84 -5.06
C GLN A 33 1.62 7.72 -4.39
N TRP A 34 1.17 6.49 -4.61
CA TRP A 34 1.93 5.31 -4.23
C TRP A 34 3.12 5.14 -5.15
N THR A 35 4.29 5.02 -4.55
CA THR A 35 5.49 4.49 -5.21
C THR A 35 5.74 3.09 -4.70
N VAL A 36 6.53 2.29 -5.44
CA VAL A 36 6.90 0.93 -5.02
C VAL A 36 7.51 0.93 -3.61
N THR A 37 8.34 1.93 -3.28
CA THR A 37 8.95 2.09 -1.96
C THR A 37 7.92 2.36 -0.86
N ARG A 38 6.97 3.29 -1.09
CA ARG A 38 5.91 3.60 -0.11
C ARG A 38 4.96 2.41 0.07
N ALA A 39 4.59 1.75 -1.03
CA ALA A 39 3.74 0.57 -1.01
C ALA A 39 4.40 -0.60 -0.27
N ALA A 40 5.69 -0.87 -0.52
CA ALA A 40 6.44 -1.89 0.22
C ALA A 40 6.48 -1.57 1.72
N GLN A 41 6.70 -0.29 2.08
CA GLN A 41 6.65 0.13 3.47
C GLN A 41 5.27 -0.10 4.11
N LEU A 42 4.19 0.23 3.40
CA LEU A 42 2.83 -0.04 3.87
C LEU A 42 2.62 -1.54 4.11
N LEU A 43 3.00 -2.38 3.14
CA LEU A 43 2.82 -3.83 3.22
C LEU A 43 3.53 -4.43 4.44
N ARG A 44 4.75 -3.97 4.75
CA ARG A 44 5.48 -4.40 5.96
C ARG A 44 4.80 -3.99 7.27
N ASP A 45 4.05 -2.89 7.27
CA ASP A 45 3.33 -2.39 8.46
C ASP A 45 1.96 -3.09 8.66
N LEU A 46 1.53 -3.94 7.72
CA LEU A 46 0.21 -4.58 7.73
C LEU A 46 0.23 -6.00 8.31
N PRO A 47 -0.87 -6.44 8.95
CA PRO A 47 -1.04 -7.85 9.27
C PRO A 47 -1.17 -8.68 7.98
N ALA A 48 -0.73 -9.94 8.02
CA ALA A 48 -0.73 -10.85 6.86
C ALA A 48 -2.11 -10.96 6.20
N THR A 49 -3.19 -10.95 6.99
CA THR A 49 -4.57 -11.04 6.48
C THR A 49 -5.01 -9.83 5.67
N ALA A 50 -4.42 -8.65 5.89
CA ALA A 50 -4.64 -7.43 5.11
C ALA A 50 -3.72 -7.37 3.89
N VAL A 51 -2.47 -7.83 4.03
CA VAL A 51 -1.56 -8.02 2.89
C VAL A 51 -2.19 -8.96 1.86
N GLN A 52 -2.85 -10.03 2.30
CA GLN A 52 -3.51 -10.99 1.40
C GLN A 52 -4.60 -10.35 0.53
N ILE A 53 -5.34 -9.36 1.04
CA ILE A 53 -6.35 -8.64 0.23
C ILE A 53 -5.66 -7.88 -0.90
N ILE A 54 -4.61 -7.12 -0.56
CA ILE A 54 -3.85 -6.32 -1.52
C ILE A 54 -3.17 -7.23 -2.55
N ARG A 55 -2.61 -8.36 -2.10
CA ARG A 55 -1.97 -9.35 -2.96
C ARG A 55 -2.93 -9.92 -3.98
N LEU A 56 -4.05 -10.47 -3.53
CA LEU A 56 -5.04 -11.07 -4.43
C LEU A 56 -5.67 -10.05 -5.37
N ALA A 57 -5.92 -8.83 -4.91
CA ALA A 57 -6.41 -7.76 -5.78
C ALA A 57 -5.37 -7.37 -6.84
N ALA A 58 -4.09 -7.25 -6.47
CA ALA A 58 -3.03 -6.93 -7.42
C ALA A 58 -2.84 -8.07 -8.44
N GLU A 59 -2.80 -9.33 -7.98
CA GLU A 59 -2.69 -10.51 -8.84
C GLU A 59 -3.89 -10.67 -9.79
N GLY A 60 -5.11 -10.42 -9.29
CA GLY A 60 -6.37 -10.41 -10.04
C GLY A 60 -6.64 -9.12 -10.82
N GLU A 61 -5.58 -8.44 -11.28
CA GLU A 61 -5.65 -7.27 -12.17
C GLU A 61 -6.55 -6.12 -11.65
N GLY A 62 -6.56 -5.92 -10.33
CA GLY A 62 -7.35 -4.87 -9.70
C GLY A 62 -8.59 -5.40 -8.99
N TRP A 63 -8.88 -6.69 -8.99
CA TRP A 63 -10.08 -7.24 -8.38
C TRP A 63 -9.83 -8.52 -7.58
N VAL A 64 -10.51 -8.62 -6.43
CA VAL A 64 -10.63 -9.88 -5.68
C VAL A 64 -12.04 -10.07 -5.16
N ALA A 65 -12.66 -11.20 -5.52
CA ALA A 65 -13.96 -11.57 -4.98
C ALA A 65 -13.85 -11.95 -3.50
N SER A 66 -14.85 -11.59 -2.70
CA SER A 66 -14.91 -11.88 -1.27
C SER A 66 -14.82 -13.38 -0.96
N GLY A 67 -15.28 -14.25 -1.88
CA GLY A 67 -15.15 -15.70 -1.76
C GLY A 67 -13.69 -16.16 -1.68
N HIS A 68 -12.77 -15.53 -2.41
CA HIS A 68 -11.34 -15.87 -2.37
C HIS A 68 -10.63 -15.39 -1.10
N LEU A 69 -11.28 -14.53 -0.32
CA LEU A 69 -10.74 -14.01 0.94
C LEU A 69 -11.27 -14.74 2.17
N ARG A 70 -12.35 -15.49 2.00
CA ARG A 70 -12.92 -16.34 3.04
C ARG A 70 -12.16 -17.67 3.03
N GLY A 71 -12.06 -18.30 4.20
CA GLY A 71 -11.47 -19.63 4.32
C GLY A 71 -12.17 -20.68 3.43
N PRO A 72 -11.66 -21.93 3.40
CA PRO A 72 -12.12 -22.99 2.50
C PRO A 72 -13.63 -23.29 2.57
N ASP A 73 -14.26 -22.96 3.69
CA ASP A 73 -15.69 -23.16 3.99
C ASP A 73 -16.55 -21.89 3.79
N GLY A 74 -15.95 -20.77 3.37
CA GLY A 74 -16.62 -19.51 3.15
C GLY A 74 -17.13 -18.82 4.43
N SER A 75 -16.84 -19.37 5.62
CA SER A 75 -17.43 -18.91 6.89
C SER A 75 -16.69 -17.74 7.52
N GLU A 76 -15.41 -17.55 7.16
CA GLU A 76 -14.59 -16.50 7.75
C GLU A 76 -15.18 -15.10 7.52
N SER A 77 -15.19 -14.32 8.60
CA SER A 77 -15.61 -12.93 8.55
C SER A 77 -14.52 -12.07 7.92
N LEU A 78 -14.90 -11.26 6.94
CA LEU A 78 -14.04 -10.21 6.37
C LEU A 78 -14.09 -8.90 7.17
N ARG A 79 -14.93 -8.83 8.22
CA ARG A 79 -15.08 -7.62 9.03
C ARG A 79 -13.73 -7.20 9.61
N GLY A 80 -13.36 -5.95 9.38
CA GLY A 80 -12.16 -5.34 9.96
C GLY A 80 -10.85 -5.59 9.21
N ARG A 81 -10.80 -6.52 8.22
CA ARG A 81 -9.55 -6.80 7.47
C ARG A 81 -9.12 -5.60 6.62
N SER A 82 -10.04 -4.99 5.88
CA SER A 82 -9.78 -3.74 5.15
C SER A 82 -9.60 -2.53 6.07
N GLY A 83 -10.24 -2.53 7.25
CA GLY A 83 -10.06 -1.46 8.24
C GLY A 83 -8.63 -1.33 8.75
N ALA A 84 -7.86 -2.43 8.77
CA ALA A 84 -6.43 -2.38 9.09
C ALA A 84 -5.62 -1.60 8.03
N ILE A 85 -6.00 -1.71 6.75
CA ILE A 85 -5.37 -1.01 5.63
C ILE A 85 -5.58 0.50 5.79
N THR A 86 -6.83 0.94 5.94
CA THR A 86 -7.15 2.36 6.13
C THR A 86 -6.47 2.95 7.35
N LYS A 87 -6.44 2.23 8.47
CA LYS A 87 -5.72 2.67 9.67
C LYS A 87 -4.22 2.78 9.44
N ALA A 88 -3.61 1.86 8.70
CA ALA A 88 -2.17 1.91 8.38
C ALA A 88 -1.83 3.09 7.47
N VAL A 89 -2.63 3.34 6.42
CA VAL A 89 -2.47 4.51 5.53
C VAL A 89 -2.55 5.81 6.33
N ASN A 90 -3.59 5.99 7.14
CA ASN A 90 -3.76 7.20 7.95
C ASN A 90 -2.64 7.37 8.97
N ARG A 91 -2.20 6.28 9.61
CA ARG A 91 -1.10 6.30 10.57
C ARG A 91 0.24 6.66 9.93
N GLY A 92 0.53 6.19 8.72
CA GLY A 92 1.77 6.58 8.04
C GLY A 92 1.77 8.05 7.61
N ALA A 93 0.61 8.59 7.24
CA ALA A 93 0.45 10.02 6.96
C ALA A 93 0.68 10.86 8.22
N ALA A 94 0.09 10.46 9.35
CA ALA A 94 0.32 11.09 10.65
C ALA A 94 1.80 11.05 11.09
N LYS A 95 2.51 9.97 10.73
CA LYS A 95 3.96 9.82 10.95
C LYS A 95 4.83 10.48 9.86
N LYS A 96 4.24 11.23 8.93
CA LYS A 96 4.92 11.89 7.80
C LYS A 96 5.73 10.94 6.91
N ARG A 97 5.37 9.65 6.86
CA ARG A 97 5.99 8.66 5.95
C ARG A 97 5.54 8.85 4.50
N TRP A 98 4.35 9.42 4.33
CA TRP A 98 3.77 9.81 3.05
C TRP A 98 2.81 10.99 3.26
N PRO A 99 2.37 11.65 2.17
CA PRO A 99 1.44 12.76 2.24
C PRO A 99 0.09 12.38 2.86
N VAL A 100 -0.65 13.38 3.36
CA VAL A 100 -2.06 13.20 3.70
C VAL A 100 -2.87 13.01 2.41
N GLY A 101 -3.92 12.19 2.46
CA GLY A 101 -4.80 11.97 1.32
C GLY A 101 -4.30 10.93 0.31
N MET A 102 -3.34 10.08 0.70
CA MET A 102 -2.95 8.93 -0.12
C MET A 102 -4.20 8.09 -0.48
N PRO A 103 -4.34 7.66 -1.74
CA PRO A 103 -5.44 6.80 -2.15
C PRO A 103 -5.40 5.48 -1.39
N GLN A 104 -6.56 4.91 -1.08
CA GLN A 104 -6.61 3.59 -0.47
C GLN A 104 -6.11 2.55 -1.50
N PRO A 105 -5.24 1.60 -1.12
CA PRO A 105 -4.77 0.55 -2.03
C PRO A 105 -5.90 -0.33 -2.57
N VAL A 106 -6.94 -0.52 -1.75
CA VAL A 106 -8.13 -1.28 -2.08
C VAL A 106 -9.35 -0.63 -1.45
N GLU A 107 -10.49 -0.73 -2.12
CA GLU A 107 -11.79 -0.29 -1.63
C GLU A 107 -12.76 -1.47 -1.62
N ALA A 108 -13.67 -1.50 -0.65
CA ALA A 108 -14.69 -2.54 -0.57
C ALA A 108 -15.78 -2.26 -1.62
N GLN A 109 -16.09 -3.25 -2.44
CA GLN A 109 -17.27 -3.22 -3.30
C GLN A 109 -18.43 -3.92 -2.58
N TYR A 110 -19.61 -3.30 -2.62
CA TYR A 110 -20.83 -3.81 -1.99
C TYR A 110 -21.84 -4.23 -3.07
N ASP A 111 -22.72 -5.15 -2.69
CA ASP A 111 -23.81 -5.61 -3.55
C ASP A 111 -24.80 -4.47 -3.85
N PRO A 112 -24.95 -4.03 -5.11
CA PRO A 112 -25.88 -2.95 -5.47
C PRO A 112 -27.35 -3.35 -5.28
N GLU A 113 -27.67 -4.65 -5.36
CA GLU A 113 -29.04 -5.16 -5.26
C GLU A 113 -29.51 -5.30 -3.80
N ASN A 114 -28.61 -5.14 -2.82
CA ASN A 114 -28.95 -5.20 -1.40
C ASN A 114 -28.33 -4.07 -0.56
N PRO A 115 -28.80 -2.82 -0.72
CA PRO A 115 -28.23 -1.66 -0.03
C PRO A 115 -28.39 -1.70 1.50
N SER A 116 -29.43 -2.37 1.99
CA SER A 116 -29.77 -2.45 3.42
C SER A 116 -28.91 -3.48 4.17
N TYR A 117 -28.37 -4.47 3.47
CA TYR A 117 -27.44 -5.45 4.02
C TYR A 117 -26.13 -5.43 3.20
N GLN A 118 -25.28 -4.43 3.48
CA GLN A 118 -24.00 -4.16 2.79
C GLN A 118 -23.00 -5.31 2.95
N ARG A 119 -23.23 -6.42 2.26
CA ARG A 119 -22.29 -7.52 2.16
C ARG A 119 -21.25 -7.15 1.13
N THR A 120 -19.99 -7.08 1.56
CA THR A 120 -18.86 -6.89 0.66
C THR A 120 -18.80 -8.05 -0.33
N THR A 121 -18.94 -7.75 -1.62
CA THR A 121 -18.84 -8.71 -2.73
C THR A 121 -17.40 -8.98 -3.10
N GLY A 122 -16.52 -8.01 -2.88
CA GLY A 122 -15.07 -8.11 -3.08
C GLY A 122 -14.35 -6.80 -2.80
N TYR A 123 -13.11 -6.71 -3.26
CA TYR A 123 -12.29 -5.51 -3.14
C TYR A 123 -11.71 -5.14 -4.49
N VAL A 124 -11.73 -3.84 -4.78
CA VAL A 124 -11.19 -3.26 -6.00
C VAL A 124 -9.93 -2.47 -5.69
N MET A 125 -8.91 -2.61 -6.51
CA MET A 125 -7.69 -1.81 -6.55
C MET A 125 -7.73 -1.02 -7.86
N ASN A 126 -7.46 0.28 -7.79
CA ASN A 126 -7.35 1.11 -8.98
C ASN A 126 -6.24 0.54 -9.90
N GLU A 127 -6.51 0.45 -11.21
CA GLU A 127 -5.62 -0.12 -12.22
C GLU A 127 -4.21 0.49 -12.18
N ASP A 128 -4.09 1.80 -11.94
CA ASP A 128 -2.80 2.51 -11.83
C ASP A 128 -1.96 2.04 -10.64
N LEU A 129 -2.61 1.50 -9.60
CA LEU A 129 -1.97 0.97 -8.40
C LEU A 129 -1.52 -0.48 -8.57
N VAL A 130 -2.13 -1.24 -9.49
CA VAL A 130 -1.80 -2.65 -9.73
C VAL A 130 -0.31 -2.87 -9.99
N PRO A 131 0.35 -2.21 -10.97
CA PRO A 131 1.78 -2.43 -11.21
C PRO A 131 2.65 -2.03 -10.00
N VAL A 132 2.25 -0.97 -9.27
CA VAL A 132 2.97 -0.50 -8.09
C VAL A 132 2.94 -1.54 -6.96
N PHE A 133 1.77 -2.09 -6.67
CA PHE A 133 1.61 -3.08 -5.59
C PHE A 133 2.15 -4.46 -5.98
N LYS A 134 2.05 -4.88 -7.25
CA LYS A 134 2.76 -6.09 -7.74
C LYS A 134 4.27 -5.99 -7.51
N ALA A 135 4.88 -4.88 -7.91
CA ALA A 135 6.31 -4.65 -7.72
C ALA A 135 6.70 -4.57 -6.23
N ALA A 136 5.86 -3.96 -5.40
CA ALA A 136 6.09 -3.87 -3.96
C ALA A 136 6.02 -5.24 -3.26
N LEU A 137 5.06 -6.09 -3.64
CA LEU A 137 4.94 -7.47 -3.14
C LEU A 137 6.16 -8.30 -3.54
N ALA A 138 6.55 -8.27 -4.81
CA ALA A 138 7.74 -8.98 -5.30
C ALA A 138 9.02 -8.54 -4.56
N ARG A 139 9.11 -7.27 -4.18
CA ARG A 139 10.22 -6.75 -3.38
C ARG A 139 10.23 -7.34 -1.97
N ILE A 140 9.13 -7.30 -1.23
CA ILE A 140 9.12 -7.80 0.17
C ILE A 140 9.27 -9.32 0.24
N ASP A 141 8.79 -10.05 -0.78
CA ASP A 141 8.92 -11.50 -0.86
C ASP A 141 10.39 -11.88 -1.06
N ARG A 142 11.10 -11.16 -1.93
CA ARG A 142 12.54 -11.34 -2.15
C ARG A 142 13.34 -11.03 -0.89
N GLU A 143 13.08 -9.89 -0.25
CA GLU A 143 13.76 -9.49 0.99
C GLU A 143 13.54 -10.54 2.10
N THR A 144 12.35 -11.12 2.18
CA THR A 144 12.02 -12.18 3.16
C THR A 144 12.73 -13.49 2.84
N ALA A 145 12.82 -13.87 1.57
CA ALA A 145 13.57 -15.05 1.14
C ALA A 145 15.09 -14.92 1.39
N GLU A 146 15.64 -13.72 1.14
CA GLU A 146 17.04 -13.39 1.44
C GLU A 146 17.34 -13.49 2.93
N LEU A 147 16.46 -12.93 3.78
CA LEU A 147 16.57 -13.04 5.24
C LEU A 147 16.51 -14.49 5.71
N ALA A 148 15.57 -15.29 5.22
CA ALA A 148 15.46 -16.71 5.58
C ALA A 148 16.72 -17.52 5.24
N THR A 149 17.33 -17.23 4.08
CA THR A 149 18.57 -17.89 3.62
C THR A 149 19.77 -17.52 4.50
N ALA A 150 19.85 -16.25 4.92
CA ALA A 150 20.91 -15.78 5.81
C ALA A 150 20.84 -16.44 7.20
N THR A 151 19.65 -16.65 7.76
CA THR A 151 19.47 -17.30 9.06
C THR A 151 19.89 -18.77 9.03
N VAL A 152 19.53 -19.50 7.96
CA VAL A 152 19.91 -20.92 7.79
C VAL A 152 21.43 -21.09 7.66
N THR A 153 22.11 -20.14 6.99
CA THR A 153 23.57 -20.18 6.83
C THR A 153 24.31 -19.88 8.14
N ALA A 154 23.73 -19.06 9.03
CA ALA A 154 24.30 -18.75 10.34
C ALA A 154 24.15 -19.88 11.36
N GLU A 155 23.11 -20.72 11.25
CA GLU A 155 22.82 -21.82 12.20
C GLU A 155 23.45 -23.16 11.80
N GLY A 156 23.84 -23.35 10.53
CA GLY A 156 24.45 -24.58 10.02
C GLY A 156 25.99 -24.64 10.08
N GLY A 157 26.64 -23.63 10.65
CA GLY A 157 28.10 -23.50 10.75
C GLY A 157 28.58 -23.46 12.20
N ALA A 158 28.26 -24.49 12.99
CA ALA A 158 28.81 -24.72 14.33
C ALA A 158 29.15 -26.20 14.51
#